data_AF-A0A971GNS2-F1
#
_entry.id   AF-A0A971GNS2-F1
#
_cell.length_a   1.000
_cell.length_b   1.000
_cell.length_c   1.000
_cell.angle_alpha   90.00
_cell.angle_beta   90.00
_cell.angle_gamma   90.00
#
_symmetry.space_group_name_H-M   'P 1'
#
loop_
_entity.id
_entity.type
_entity.pdbx_description
1 polymer ?
#
loop_
_entity_poly.entity_id
_entity_poly.type
_entity_poly.pdbx_seq_one_letter_code
_entity_poly.pdbx_strand_id
1 'polypeptide(L)'
;YDNLTNVRTKNDLGQWIKFFLTGIIQTSEKAVTTLKSIVDLKLEIEEKKMPELGKRSKYGRILFLSLFSKPVLNVKDVQDITGLSPKAAYSLVESFINNGILKETTGYQRNRVFIFEEYVKMFR
;
A
#
# COMPACT_ATOMS: atom_id res chain seq x y z
N TYR A 1 -24.95 -12.08 -11.27
CA TYR A 1 -26.29 -11.61 -10.91
C TYR A 1 -27.36 -12.69 -11.06
N ASP A 2 -27.14 -13.73 -11.88
CA ASP A 2 -28.10 -14.83 -12.06
C ASP A 2 -28.22 -15.82 -10.88
N ASN A 3 -27.23 -15.88 -9.98
CA ASN A 3 -27.25 -16.80 -8.84
C ASN A 3 -28.16 -16.36 -7.67
N LEU A 4 -28.53 -15.08 -7.59
CA LEU A 4 -29.43 -14.58 -6.54
C LEU A 4 -30.91 -14.84 -6.86
N THR A 5 -31.25 -15.01 -8.14
CA THR A 5 -32.63 -15.24 -8.59
C THR A 5 -33.06 -16.71 -8.42
N ASN A 6 -32.12 -17.67 -8.47
CA ASN A 6 -32.41 -19.10 -8.35
C ASN A 6 -32.63 -19.61 -6.91
N VAL A 7 -32.16 -18.88 -5.88
CA VAL A 7 -32.33 -19.30 -4.48
C VAL A 7 -33.77 -19.11 -4.00
N ARG A 8 -34.51 -18.15 -4.59
CA ARG A 8 -35.88 -17.83 -4.17
C ARG A 8 -36.91 -18.86 -4.63
N THR A 9 -36.61 -19.68 -5.64
CA THR A 9 -37.57 -20.60 -6.27
C THR A 9 -37.36 -22.09 -5.97
N LYS A 10 -36.20 -22.51 -5.44
CA LYS A 10 -35.87 -23.95 -5.26
C LYS A 10 -35.62 -24.46 -3.84
N ASN A 11 -35.72 -23.62 -2.80
CA ASN A 11 -35.45 -24.03 -1.41
C ASN A 11 -34.02 -24.61 -1.21
N ASP A 12 -33.04 -24.18 -2.02
CA ASP A 12 -31.68 -24.72 -2.03
C ASP A 12 -30.71 -23.89 -1.16
N LEU A 13 -31.06 -23.80 0.13
CA LEU A 13 -30.24 -23.16 1.15
C LEU A 13 -28.85 -23.82 1.24
N GLY A 14 -28.77 -25.13 0.95
CA GLY A 14 -27.52 -25.89 0.94
C GLY A 14 -26.55 -25.43 -0.15
N GLN A 15 -27.03 -25.17 -1.37
CA GLN A 15 -26.20 -24.62 -2.45
C GLN A 15 -25.73 -23.19 -2.12
N TRP A 16 -26.58 -22.37 -1.50
CA TRP A 16 -26.19 -21.03 -1.06
C TRP A 16 -25.10 -21.05 0.01
N ILE A 17 -25.22 -21.91 1.04
CA ILE A 17 -24.20 -22.06 2.09
C ILE A 17 -22.87 -22.54 1.48
N LYS A 18 -22.90 -23.50 0.56
CA LYS A 18 -21.68 -23.96 -0.14
C LYS A 18 -21.01 -22.81 -0.89
N PHE A 19 -21.77 -22.03 -1.68
CA PHE A 19 -21.24 -20.87 -2.40
C PHE A 19 -20.64 -19.82 -1.45
N PHE A 20 -21.33 -19.53 -0.35
CA PHE A 20 -20.86 -18.58 0.66
C PHE A 20 -19.56 -19.04 1.33
N LEU A 21 -19.47 -20.31 1.74
CA LEU A 21 -18.25 -20.88 2.33
C LEU A 21 -17.09 -20.88 1.32
N THR A 22 -17.34 -21.21 0.05
CA THR A 22 -16.33 -21.09 -1.00
C THR A 22 -15.85 -19.65 -1.15
N GLY A 23 -16.75 -18.67 -1.13
CA GLY A 23 -16.38 -17.25 -1.18
C GLY A 23 -15.55 -16.80 0.03
N ILE A 24 -15.86 -17.31 1.23
CA ILE A 24 -15.06 -17.06 2.45
C ILE A 24 -13.66 -17.65 2.30
N ILE A 25 -13.55 -18.92 1.87
CA ILE A 25 -12.25 -19.59 1.68
C ILE A 25 -11.40 -18.80 0.68
N GLN A 26 -11.95 -18.47 -0.49
CA GLN A 26 -11.24 -17.71 -1.53
C GLN A 26 -10.80 -16.32 -1.05
N THR A 27 -11.66 -15.61 -0.32
CA THR A 27 -11.31 -14.29 0.22
C THR A 27 -10.21 -14.38 1.28
N SER A 28 -10.27 -15.41 2.13
CA SER A 28 -9.28 -15.66 3.18
C SER A 28 -7.92 -16.02 2.58
N GLU A 29 -7.90 -16.87 1.56
CA GLU A 29 -6.69 -17.22 0.81
C GLU A 29 -6.07 -16.01 0.11
N LYS A 30 -6.90 -15.16 -0.55
CA LYS A 30 -6.44 -13.91 -1.16
C LYS A 30 -5.84 -12.98 -0.10
N ALA A 31 -6.50 -12.81 1.04
CA ALA A 31 -6.01 -11.97 2.14
C ALA A 31 -4.66 -12.46 2.70
N VAL A 32 -4.51 -13.76 2.95
CA VAL A 32 -3.24 -14.35 3.40
C VAL A 32 -2.12 -14.12 2.39
N THR A 33 -2.42 -14.30 1.10
CA THR A 33 -1.44 -14.11 0.02
C THR A 33 -1.00 -12.65 -0.07
N THR A 34 -1.94 -11.71 -0.07
CA THR A 34 -1.64 -10.27 -0.07
C THR A 34 -0.82 -9.86 1.14
N LEU A 35 -1.15 -10.34 2.35
CA LEU A 35 -0.40 -10.02 3.56
C LEU A 35 1.05 -10.55 3.49
N LYS A 36 1.27 -11.77 2.98
CA LYS A 36 2.62 -12.29 2.75
C LYS A 36 3.41 -11.39 1.81
N SER A 37 2.83 -11.01 0.67
CA SER A 37 3.48 -10.10 -0.28
C SER A 37 3.83 -8.74 0.34
N ILE A 38 2.98 -8.20 1.21
CA ILE A 38 3.24 -6.94 1.93
C ILE A 38 4.43 -7.11 2.89
N VAL A 39 4.51 -8.23 3.61
CA VAL A 39 5.62 -8.53 4.52
C VAL A 39 6.93 -8.67 3.75
N ASP A 40 6.92 -9.41 2.63
CA ASP A 40 8.10 -9.61 1.79
C ASP A 40 8.60 -8.27 1.20
N LEU A 41 7.68 -7.43 0.71
CA LEU A 41 8.00 -6.09 0.23
C LEU A 41 8.61 -5.22 1.34
N LYS A 42 8.06 -5.29 2.55
CA LYS A 42 8.59 -4.55 3.69
C LYS A 42 10.03 -4.95 4.00
N LEU A 43 10.29 -6.26 4.06
CA LEU A 43 11.63 -6.80 4.33
C LEU A 43 12.62 -6.38 3.24
N GLU A 44 12.23 -6.52 1.97
CA GLU A 44 13.09 -6.13 0.84
C GLU A 44 13.50 -4.65 0.91
N ILE A 45 12.55 -3.76 1.19
CA ILE A 45 12.83 -2.32 1.27
C ILE A 45 13.69 -2.00 2.51
N GLU A 46 13.42 -2.63 3.66
CA GLU A 46 14.22 -2.43 4.88
C GLU A 46 15.66 -2.92 4.72
N GLU A 47 15.89 -4.03 4.01
CA GLU A 47 17.22 -4.61 3.83
C GLU A 47 18.01 -3.96 2.70
N LYS A 48 17.37 -3.65 1.56
CA LYS A 48 18.08 -3.17 0.37
C LYS A 48 18.08 -1.65 0.24
N LYS A 49 16.94 -1.00 0.48
CA LYS A 49 16.74 0.43 0.14
C LYS A 49 16.95 1.37 1.34
N MET A 50 16.58 0.95 2.55
CA MET A 50 16.75 1.78 3.76
C MET A 50 18.22 2.09 4.13
N PRO A 51 19.21 1.19 3.91
CA PRO A 51 20.60 1.51 4.18
C PRO A 51 21.16 2.62 3.28
N GLU A 52 20.67 2.73 2.03
CA GLU A 52 21.11 3.75 1.06
C GLU A 52 20.77 5.19 1.50
N LEU A 53 19.81 5.36 2.42
CA LEU A 53 19.43 6.67 2.96
C LEU A 53 20.47 7.26 3.94
N GLY A 54 21.43 6.45 4.41
CA GLY A 54 22.53 6.88 5.29
C GLY A 54 22.04 7.66 6.51
N LYS A 55 22.53 8.89 6.70
CA LYS A 55 22.18 9.77 7.85
C LYS A 55 20.68 10.09 7.94
N ARG A 56 19.90 9.91 6.86
CA ARG A 56 18.45 10.17 6.84
C ARG A 56 17.62 8.93 7.18
N SER A 57 18.25 7.78 7.42
CA SER A 57 17.57 6.51 7.66
C SER A 57 16.52 6.58 8.79
N LYS A 58 16.78 7.36 9.86
CA LYS A 58 15.79 7.56 10.94
C LYS A 58 14.47 8.13 10.44
N TYR A 59 14.50 9.24 9.71
CA TYR A 59 13.29 9.89 9.17
C TYR A 59 12.70 9.10 8.01
N GLY A 60 13.56 8.46 7.21
CA GLY A 60 13.14 7.52 6.18
C GLY A 60 12.29 6.39 6.75
N ARG A 61 12.71 5.77 7.87
CA ARG A 61 11.94 4.68 8.49
C ARG A 61 10.58 5.13 9.01
N ILE A 62 10.50 6.34 9.59
CA ILE A 62 9.23 6.94 10.02
C ILE A 62 8.29 7.13 8.83
N LEU A 63 8.78 7.77 7.75
CA LEU A 63 8.00 7.96 6.53
C LEU A 63 7.58 6.62 5.92
N PHE A 64 8.51 5.68 5.80
CA PHE A 64 8.25 4.36 5.22
C PHE A 64 7.15 3.59 5.96
N LEU A 65 7.19 3.56 7.29
CA LEU A 65 6.14 2.92 8.08
C LEU A 65 4.78 3.62 7.91
N SER A 66 4.77 4.95 7.78
CA SER A 66 3.52 5.70 7.56
C SER A 66 2.87 5.39 6.20
N LEU A 67 3.64 4.98 5.18
CA LEU A 67 3.13 4.66 3.85
C LEU A 67 2.16 3.48 3.83
N PHE A 68 2.27 2.54 4.78
CA PHE A 68 1.34 1.42 4.90
C PHE A 68 -0.06 1.87 5.40
N SER A 69 -0.14 3.02 6.06
CA SER A 69 -1.43 3.62 6.47
C SER A 69 -1.91 4.69 5.49
N LYS A 70 -0.97 5.45 4.90
CA LYS A 70 -1.23 6.51 3.93
C LYS A 70 -0.30 6.35 2.72
N PRO A 71 -0.67 5.52 1.73
CA PRO A 71 0.20 5.21 0.60
C PRO A 71 0.26 6.31 -0.45
N VAL A 72 -0.60 7.34 -0.34
CA VAL A 72 -0.65 8.50 -1.22
C VAL A 72 -0.46 9.75 -0.37
N LEU A 73 0.55 10.55 -0.69
CA LEU A 73 0.92 11.72 0.10
C LEU A 73 1.55 12.83 -0.74
N ASN A 74 1.64 14.02 -0.16
CA ASN A 74 2.37 15.17 -0.71
C ASN A 74 3.53 15.58 0.21
N VAL A 75 4.33 16.58 -0.19
CA VAL A 75 5.48 17.05 0.61
C VAL A 75 5.05 17.65 1.96
N LYS A 76 3.84 18.20 2.06
CA LYS A 76 3.32 18.73 3.32
C LYS A 76 3.03 17.60 4.30
N ASP A 77 2.42 16.51 3.83
CA ASP A 77 2.22 15.31 4.64
C ASP A 77 3.54 14.76 5.18
N VAL A 78 4.61 14.74 4.37
CA VAL A 78 5.93 14.29 4.82
C VAL A 78 6.49 15.18 5.94
N GLN A 79 6.29 16.49 5.85
CA GLN A 79 6.69 17.41 6.93
C GLN A 79 5.92 17.10 8.21
N ASP A 80 4.61 16.91 8.11
CA ASP A 80 3.76 16.62 9.27
C ASP A 80 4.13 15.28 9.92
N ILE A 81 4.47 14.25 9.12
CA ILE A 81 4.86 12.92 9.58
C ILE A 81 6.25 12.92 10.23
N THR A 82 7.21 13.66 9.65
CA THR A 82 8.63 13.56 10.04
C THR A 82 9.13 14.72 10.91
N GLY A 83 8.36 15.81 11.02
CA GLY A 83 8.76 17.05 11.68
C GLY A 83 9.88 17.81 10.97
N LEU A 84 10.22 17.43 9.73
CA LEU A 84 11.30 18.02 8.96
C LEU A 84 10.91 19.37 8.35
N SER A 85 11.90 20.23 8.11
CA SER A 85 11.70 21.46 7.33
C SER A 85 11.28 21.13 5.89
N PRO A 86 10.62 22.06 5.17
CA PRO A 86 10.16 21.83 3.79
C PRO A 86 11.27 21.32 2.86
N LYS A 87 12.48 21.88 2.97
CA LYS A 87 13.64 21.48 2.16
C LYS A 87 14.11 20.06 2.50
N ALA A 88 14.14 19.70 3.78
CA ALA A 88 14.55 18.37 4.22
C ALA A 88 13.50 17.31 3.86
N ALA A 89 12.21 17.61 4.01
CA ALA A 89 11.11 16.73 3.58
C ALA A 89 11.14 16.49 2.07
N TYR A 90 11.33 17.54 1.27
CA TYR A 90 11.47 17.41 -0.18
C TYR A 90 12.67 16.53 -0.56
N SER A 91 13.83 16.73 0.07
CA SER A 91 15.01 15.90 -0.18
C SER A 91 14.80 14.43 0.22
N LEU A 92 14.03 14.18 1.28
CA LEU A 92 13.66 12.82 1.68
C LEU A 92 12.74 12.16 0.64
N VAL A 93 11.74 12.90 0.14
CA VAL A 93 10.85 12.43 -0.94
C VAL A 93 11.65 12.10 -2.20
N GLU A 94 12.57 12.97 -2.64
CA GLU A 94 13.44 12.67 -3.79
C GLU A 94 14.27 11.40 -3.56
N SER A 95 14.78 11.21 -2.34
CA SER A 95 15.53 9.99 -2.02
C SER A 95 14.64 8.74 -2.15
N PHE A 96 13.38 8.82 -1.71
CA PHE A 96 12.40 7.74 -1.86
C PHE A 96 12.02 7.47 -3.32
N ILE A 97 11.98 8.50 -4.17
CA ILE A 97 11.75 8.36 -5.61
C ILE A 97 12.96 7.70 -6.28
N ASN A 98 14.17 8.16 -5.98
CA ASN A 98 15.40 7.61 -6.55
C ASN A 98 15.61 6.13 -6.16
N ASN A 99 15.16 5.75 -4.96
CA ASN A 99 15.15 4.36 -4.50
C ASN A 99 13.96 3.54 -5.06
N GLY A 100 13.10 4.14 -5.88
CA GLY A 100 11.92 3.48 -6.44
C GLY A 100 10.88 3.06 -5.39
N ILE A 101 10.84 3.70 -4.22
CA ILE A 101 9.81 3.46 -3.20
C ILE A 101 8.56 4.29 -3.50
N LEU A 102 8.75 5.56 -3.89
CA LEU A 102 7.68 6.46 -4.26
C LEU A 102 7.71 6.77 -5.75
N LYS A 103 6.53 7.01 -6.31
CA LYS A 103 6.36 7.49 -7.68
C LYS A 103 5.50 8.73 -7.69
N GLU A 104 5.89 9.73 -8.46
CA GLU A 104 5.03 10.88 -8.68
C GLU A 104 3.87 10.51 -9.63
N THR A 105 2.65 10.91 -9.29
CA THR A 105 1.46 10.59 -10.10
C THR A 105 0.92 11.78 -10.90
N THR A 106 1.21 13.02 -10.47
CA THR A 106 0.50 14.22 -10.92
C THR A 106 1.13 14.98 -12.08
N GLY A 107 2.46 14.96 -12.23
CA GLY A 107 3.16 15.71 -13.29
C GLY A 107 3.08 17.24 -13.20
N TYR A 108 2.55 17.79 -12.10
CA TYR A 108 2.42 19.23 -11.88
C TYR A 108 3.68 19.86 -11.28
N GLN A 109 3.90 21.16 -11.52
CA GLN A 109 4.99 21.91 -10.89
C GLN A 109 4.75 22.22 -9.40
N ARG A 110 3.49 22.24 -8.95
CA ARG A 110 3.09 22.51 -7.55
C ARG A 110 2.06 21.47 -7.08
N ASN A 111 1.97 21.25 -5.77
CA ASN A 111 1.09 20.25 -5.14
C ASN A 111 1.28 18.83 -5.70
N ARG A 112 2.55 18.44 -5.93
CA ARG A 112 2.91 17.09 -6.39
C ARG A 112 2.42 16.04 -5.40
N VAL A 113 1.82 14.99 -5.94
CA VAL A 113 1.36 13.82 -5.17
C VAL A 113 2.22 12.62 -5.53
N PHE A 114 2.62 11.89 -4.50
CA PHE A 114 3.47 10.73 -4.56
C PHE A 114 2.71 9.50 -4.04
N ILE A 115 2.89 8.36 -4.72
CA ILE A 115 2.24 7.11 -4.40
C ILE A 115 3.28 6.02 -4.14
N PHE A 116 3.03 5.19 -3.12
CA PHE A 116 3.71 3.92 -2.91
C PHE A 116 3.09 2.86 -3.81
N GLU A 117 3.45 2.91 -5.09
CA GLU A 117 2.77 2.14 -6.16
C GLU A 117 2.84 0.62 -5.93
N GLU A 118 3.99 0.10 -5.50
CA GLU A 118 4.20 -1.33 -5.26
C GLU A 118 3.21 -1.88 -4.20
N TYR A 119 2.96 -1.13 -3.12
CA TYR A 119 2.01 -1.51 -2.09
C TYR A 119 0.56 -1.45 -2.59
N VAL A 120 0.16 -0.36 -3.26
CA VAL A 120 -1.22 -0.18 -3.73
C VAL A 120 -1.61 -1.23 -4.76
N LYS A 121 -0.67 -1.69 -5.60
CA LYS A 121 -0.91 -2.75 -6.59
C LYS A 121 -1.25 -4.10 -5.95
N MET A 122 -0.87 -4.37 -4.70
CA MET A 122 -1.15 -5.64 -4.04
C MET A 122 -2.62 -5.85 -3.66
N PHE A 123 -3.42 -4.78 -3.64
CA PHE A 123 -4.85 -4.82 -3.33
C PHE A 123 -5.74 -4.87 -4.58
N ARG A 124 -5.15 -4.89 -5.78
CA ARG A 124 -5.90 -4.99 -7.04
C ARG A 124 -6.35 -6.42 -7.38
#